data_AF-A0A6C0E3J1-F1
#
_entry.id   AF-A0A6C0E3J1-F1
#
_cell.length_a   1.000
_cell.length_b   1.000
_cell.length_c   1.000
_cell.angle_alpha   90.00
_cell.angle_beta   90.00
_cell.angle_gamma   90.00
#
_symmetry.space_group_name_H-M   'P 1'
#
loop_
_entity.id
_entity.type
_entity.pdbx_description
1 polymer ?
#
loop_
_entity_poly.entity_id
_entity_poly.type
_entity_poly.pdbx_seq_one_letter_code
_entity_poly.pdbx_strand_id
1 'polypeptide(L)' 'MVLETTNRNGKRWNTNELLQLEREYELLELNVQQIALKHLRTVDSIIYRLESEGIIDGWENARGFSPRRSPRNKT' A
#
# COMPACT_ATOMS: atom_id res chain seq x y z
N MET A 1 -2.22 24.74 9.75
CA MET A 1 -1.81 24.20 8.44
C MET A 1 -2.69 23.00 8.16
N VAL A 2 -3.57 23.08 7.16
CA VAL A 2 -4.41 21.96 6.74
C VAL A 2 -3.58 21.19 5.70
N LEU A 3 -3.19 19.96 6.00
CA LEU A 3 -2.55 19.10 5.00
C LEU A 3 -3.65 18.66 4.03
N GLU A 4 -3.74 19.34 2.88
CA GLU A 4 -4.63 18.93 1.80
C GLU A 4 -4.31 17.47 1.44
N THR A 5 -5.27 16.59 1.72
CA THR A 5 -5.24 15.19 1.33
C THR A 5 -5.33 15.11 -0.19
N THR A 6 -4.21 15.37 -0.87
CA THR A 6 -4.08 15.22 -2.32
C THR A 6 -4.05 13.72 -2.64
N ASN A 7 -5.23 13.11 -2.61
CA ASN A 7 -5.47 11.72 -2.95
C ASN A 7 -5.04 11.50 -4.41
N ARG A 8 -3.90 10.83 -4.64
CA ARG A 8 -3.41 10.47 -5.99
C ARG A 8 -4.19 9.31 -6.61
N ASN A 9 -5.35 8.94 -6.08
CA ASN A 9 -6.24 7.96 -6.69
C ASN A 9 -6.46 8.27 -8.17
N GLY A 10 -6.32 7.25 -9.02
CA GLY A 10 -6.51 7.36 -10.47
C GLY A 10 -5.33 7.98 -11.23
N LYS A 11 -4.28 8.47 -10.56
CA LYS A 11 -3.04 8.89 -11.22
C LYS A 11 -2.14 7.68 -11.47
N ARG A 12 -1.60 7.59 -12.69
CA ARG A 12 -0.65 6.54 -13.08
C ARG A 12 0.60 6.56 -12.19
N TRP A 13 1.19 5.40 -11.97
CA TRP A 13 2.51 5.28 -11.36
C TRP A 13 3.56 5.71 -12.36
N ASN A 14 4.54 6.50 -11.92
CA ASN A 14 5.75 6.77 -12.68
C ASN A 14 6.93 5.95 -12.14
N THR A 15 8.00 5.86 -12.94
CA THR A 15 9.20 5.06 -12.59
C THR A 15 9.81 5.45 -11.24
N ASN A 16 9.86 6.73 -10.91
CA ASN A 16 10.42 7.18 -9.62
C ASN A 16 9.53 6.78 -8.43
N GLU A 17 8.21 6.79 -8.59
CA GLU A 17 7.28 6.30 -7.57
C GLU A 17 7.45 4.78 -7.36
N LEU A 18 7.69 4.01 -8.42
CA LEU A 18 7.92 2.57 -8.34
C LEU A 18 9.24 2.22 -7.64
N LEU A 19 10.33 2.88 -8.01
CA LEU A 19 11.62 2.70 -7.34
C LEU A 19 11.56 3.09 -5.86
N GLN A 20 10.78 4.13 -5.52
CA GLN A 20 10.55 4.48 -4.13
C GLN A 20 9.73 3.42 -3.40
N LEU A 21 8.68 2.89 -4.02
CA LEU A 21 7.85 1.82 -3.45
C LEU A 21 8.69 0.59 -3.11
N GLU A 22 9.51 0.11 -4.06
CA GLU A 22 10.40 -1.04 -3.88
C GLU A 22 11.38 -0.79 -2.73
N ARG A 23 12.10 0.35 -2.75
CA ARG A 23 13.04 0.71 -1.68
C ARG A 23 12.36 0.78 -0.31
N GLU A 24 11.18 1.37 -0.22
CA GLU A 24 10.46 1.54 1.04
C GLU A 24 9.97 0.22 1.62
N TYR A 25 9.53 -0.72 0.76
CA TYR A 25 9.02 -2.01 1.19
C TYR A 25 10.14 -3.02 1.51
N GLU A 26 11.13 -3.15 0.61
CA GLU A 26 12.19 -4.16 0.68
C GLU A 26 13.34 -3.72 1.60
N LEU A 27 13.83 -2.48 1.46
CA LEU A 27 15.05 -2.04 2.17
C LEU A 27 14.75 -1.33 3.48
N LEU A 28 13.71 -0.50 3.52
CA LEU A 28 13.33 0.22 4.75
C LEU A 28 12.31 -0.54 5.60
N GLU A 29 11.84 -1.68 5.11
CA GLU A 29 10.89 -2.55 5.78
C GLU A 29 9.60 -1.86 6.26
N LEU A 30 9.18 -0.80 5.57
CA LEU A 30 7.95 -0.09 5.92
C LEU A 30 6.73 -0.98 5.70
N ASN A 31 5.67 -0.74 6.47
CA ASN A 31 4.38 -1.39 6.25
C ASN A 31 3.53 -0.63 5.23
N VAL A 32 2.52 -1.30 4.68
CA VAL A 32 1.67 -0.74 3.62
C VAL A 32 0.89 0.51 4.04
N GLN A 33 0.62 0.69 5.34
CA GLN A 33 -0.01 1.91 5.86
C GLN A 33 0.92 3.11 5.82
N GLN A 34 2.18 2.92 6.23
CA GLN A 34 3.19 3.97 6.20
C GLN A 34 3.50 4.40 4.77
N ILE A 35 3.62 3.42 3.85
CA ILE A 35 3.86 3.68 2.43
C ILE A 35 2.66 4.40 1.82
N ALA A 36 1.43 3.98 2.13
CA ALA A 36 0.21 4.65 1.66
C ALA A 36 0.18 6.13 2.04
N LEU A 37 0.53 6.47 3.28
CA LEU A 37 0.63 7.85 3.75
C LEU A 37 1.72 8.64 3.01
N LYS A 38 2.88 8.03 2.74
CA LYS A 38 4.01 8.67 2.04
C LYS A 38 3.70 8.94 0.56
N HIS A 39 3.05 8.00 -0.13
CA HIS A 39 2.71 8.10 -1.56
C HIS A 39 1.38 8.82 -1.81
N LEU A 40 0.64 9.15 -0.75
CA LEU A 40 -0.71 9.73 -0.82
C LEU A 40 -1.67 8.87 -1.66
N ARG A 41 -1.58 7.54 -1.46
CA ARG A 41 -2.40 6.52 -2.11
C ARG A 41 -3.11 5.66 -1.07
N THR A 42 -4.13 4.93 -1.50
CA THR A 42 -4.82 3.97 -0.62
C THR A 42 -3.94 2.74 -0.37
N VAL A 43 -4.13 2.08 0.79
CA VAL A 43 -3.44 0.82 1.12
C VAL A 43 -3.66 -0.22 0.03
N ASP A 44 -4.89 -0.36 -0.46
CA ASP A 44 -5.24 -1.28 -1.55
C ASP A 44 -4.43 -0.97 -2.84
N SER A 45 -4.22 0.31 -3.16
CA SER A 45 -3.38 0.69 -4.32
C SER A 45 -1.91 0.36 -4.13
N ILE A 46 -1.40 0.45 -2.90
CA ILE A 46 -0.03 0.04 -2.56
C ILE A 46 0.09 -1.48 -2.72
N ILE A 47 -0.80 -2.26 -2.11
CA ILE A 47 -0.78 -3.73 -2.15
C ILE A 47 -0.90 -4.23 -3.59
N TYR A 48 -1.87 -3.71 -4.34
CA TYR A 48 -2.05 -4.05 -5.75
C TYR A 48 -0.77 -3.78 -6.56
N ARG A 49 -0.08 -2.67 -6.28
CA ARG A 49 1.16 -2.37 -7.00
C ARG A 49 2.28 -3.32 -6.61
N LEU A 50 2.48 -3.58 -5.31
CA LEU A 50 3.49 -4.53 -4.82
C LEU A 50 3.30 -5.93 -5.44
N GLU A 51 2.06 -6.42 -5.50
CA GLU A 51 1.72 -7.69 -6.15
C GLU A 51 2.01 -7.65 -7.66
N SER A 52 1.63 -6.57 -8.34
CA SER A 52 1.87 -6.44 -9.79
C SER A 52 3.35 -6.33 -10.18
N GLU A 53 4.20 -5.88 -9.27
CA GLU A 53 5.67 -5.84 -9.44
C GLU A 53 6.33 -7.16 -9.01
N GLY A 54 5.58 -8.10 -8.42
CA GLY A 54 6.13 -9.36 -7.90
C GLY A 54 6.94 -9.21 -6.62
N ILE A 55 6.77 -8.10 -5.88
CA ILE A 55 7.41 -7.87 -4.58
C ILE A 55 6.71 -8.71 -3.48
N ILE A 56 5.42 -8.99 -3.66
CA ILE A 56 4.65 -9.90 -2.81
C ILE A 56 3.89 -10.90 -3.69
N ASP A 57 3.72 -12.13 -3.20
CA ASP A 57 2.98 -13.18 -3.90
C ASP A 57 1.45 -13.09 -3.73
N GLY A 58 0.99 -12.28 -2.78
CA GLY A 58 -0.43 -12.14 -2.44
C GLY A 58 -0.68 -11.10 -1.35
N TRP A 59 -1.92 -10.63 -1.26
CA TRP A 59 -2.32 -9.53 -0.36
C TRP A 59 -2.13 -9.90 1.11
N GLU A 60 -2.32 -11.16 1.48
CA GLU A 60 -2.09 -11.68 2.83
C GLU A 60 -0.64 -11.59 3.29
N ASN A 61 0.31 -11.50 2.35
CA ASN A 61 1.74 -11.38 2.64
C ASN A 61 2.19 -9.92 2.78
N ALA A 62 1.30 -8.96 2.51
CA ALA A 62 1.62 -7.54 2.62
C ALA A 62 1.85 -7.14 4.08
N ARG A 63 3.07 -6.66 4.40
CA ARG A 63 3.45 -6.25 5.76
C ARG A 63 2.50 -5.17 6.29
N GLY A 64 1.83 -5.48 7.41
CA GLY A 64 0.87 -4.59 8.06
C GLY A 64 -0.55 -4.67 7.51
N PHE A 65 -0.81 -5.41 6.43
CA PHE A 65 -2.18 -5.64 5.97
C PHE A 65 -2.91 -6.59 6.94
N SER A 66 -4.13 -6.23 7.29
CA SER A 66 -5.04 -7.10 8.03
C SER A 66 -6.35 -7.15 7.27
N PRO A 67 -6.69 -8.27 6.61
CA PRO A 67 -8.00 -8.40 6.00
C PRO A 67 -9.02 -8.27 7.12
N ARG A 68 -9.98 -7.35 7.00
CA ARG A 68 -11.03 -7.16 8.00
C ARG A 68 -11.82 -8.46 8.14
N ARG A 69 -11.41 -9.34 9.05
CA ARG A 69 -12.25 -10.40 9.58
C ARG A 69 -13.26 -9.73 10.49
N SER A 70 -14.39 -9.29 9.92
CA SER A 70 -15.58 -9.13 10.75
C SER A 70 -16.01 -10.54 11.13
N PRO A 71 -15.98 -10.94 12.41
CA PRO A 71 -16.63 -12.19 12.79
C PRO A 71 -18.12 -12.00 12.47
N ARG A 72 -18.60 -12.69 11.43
CA ARG A 72 -20.03 -12.93 11.28
C ARG A 72 -20.41 -13.82 12.46
N ASN A 73 -20.79 -13.21 13.58
CA ASN A 73 -21.53 -13.91 14.62
C ASN A 73 -22.84 -14.34 13.98
N LYS A 74 -22.90 -15.61 13.55
CA LYS A 74 -24.16 -16.28 13.24
C LYS A 74 -24.77 -16.66 14.58
N THR A 75 -25.71 -15.84 15.04
CA THR A 75 -26.68 -16.25 16.07
C THR A 75 -27.82 -16.98 15.39
#